data_AF-A0A7G6RJH0-F1
#
_entry.id   AF-A0A7G6RJH0-F1
#
_cell.length_a   1.000
_cell.length_b   1.000
_cell.length_c   1.000
_cell.angle_alpha   90.00
_cell.angle_beta   90.00
_cell.angle_gamma   90.00
#
_symmetry.space_group_name_H-M   'P 1'
#
loop_
_entity.id
_entity.type
_entity.pdbx_description
1 polymer ?
#
loop_
_entity_poly.entity_id
_entity_poly.type
_entity_poly.pdbx_seq_one_letter_code
_entity_poly.pdbx_strand_id
1 'polypeptide(L)' 'MTDHYSLLSDDEMLAECAKMTAERAQGKIIGIEQLAERLKISVETALTLGAEEASRIHGRPMKIIQIDSIN' A
#
# COMPACT_ATOMS: atom_id res chain seq x y z
N MET A 1 -6.18 9.76 13.78
CA MET A 1 -4.99 9.12 13.22
C MET A 1 -5.03 7.69 13.72
N THR A 2 -5.18 6.75 12.81
CA THR A 2 -5.16 5.32 13.12
C THR A 2 -3.69 4.93 13.04
N ASP A 3 -3.11 4.43 14.13
CA ASP A 3 -1.72 3.99 14.08
C ASP A 3 -1.65 2.69 13.28
N HIS A 4 -0.84 2.69 12.22
CA HIS A 4 -0.61 1.55 11.35
C HIS A 4 0.74 0.93 11.70
N TYR A 5 0.72 -0.34 12.11
CA TYR A 5 1.93 -1.04 12.58
C TYR A 5 2.41 -2.04 11.53
N SER A 6 3.67 -1.91 11.13
CA SER A 6 4.42 -2.95 10.43
C SER A 6 5.16 -3.81 11.45
N LEU A 7 5.36 -5.08 11.14
CA LEU A 7 6.29 -5.95 11.88
C LEU A 7 7.75 -5.78 11.45
N LEU A 8 8.01 -4.97 10.43
CA LEU A 8 9.36 -4.60 10.01
C LEU A 8 9.88 -3.45 10.85
N SER A 9 11.18 -3.45 11.09
CA SER A 9 11.91 -2.25 11.51
C SER A 9 11.93 -1.19 10.40
N ASP A 10 12.24 0.05 10.76
CA ASP A 10 12.33 1.15 9.78
C ASP A 10 13.34 0.85 8.66
N ASP A 11 14.50 0.28 9.00
CA ASP A 11 15.53 -0.08 8.02
C ASP A 11 15.06 -1.17 7.06
N GLU A 12 14.38 -2.20 7.57
CA GLU A 12 13.80 -3.27 6.76
C GLU A 12 12.70 -2.72 5.84
N MET A 13 11.88 -1.82 6.36
CA MET A 13 10.82 -1.15 5.58
C MET A 13 11.42 -0.33 4.42
N LEU A 14 12.45 0.48 4.70
CA LEU A 14 13.13 1.27 3.66
C LEU A 14 13.79 0.37 2.61
N ALA A 15 14.46 -0.70 3.03
CA ALA A 15 15.09 -1.65 2.12
C ALA A 15 14.06 -2.36 1.23
N GLU A 16 12.91 -2.76 1.78
CA GLU A 16 11.86 -3.42 1.02
C GLU A 16 11.19 -2.46 0.03
N CYS A 17 10.92 -1.22 0.45
CA CYS A 17 10.43 -0.16 -0.43
C CYS A 17 11.38 0.14 -1.59
N ALA A 18 12.69 0.13 -1.35
CA ALA A 18 13.70 0.32 -2.39
C ALA A 18 13.67 -0.82 -3.43
N LYS A 19 13.56 -2.08 -2.98
CA LYS A 19 13.41 -3.24 -3.88
C LYS A 19 12.14 -3.13 -4.73
N MET A 20 11.00 -2.82 -4.10
CA MET A 20 9.73 -2.67 -4.79
C MET A 20 9.76 -1.56 -5.84
N THR A 21 10.48 -0.46 -5.56
CA THR A 21 10.68 0.63 -6.50
C THR A 21 11.49 0.19 -7.72
N ALA A 22 12.57 -0.56 -7.50
CA ALA A 22 13.39 -1.13 -8.58
C ALA A 22 12.59 -2.14 -9.44
N GLU A 23 11.80 -2.99 -8.79
CA GLU A 23 10.91 -3.94 -9.48
C GLU A 23 9.86 -3.22 -10.34
N ARG A 24 9.23 -2.16 -9.81
CA ARG A 24 8.27 -1.35 -10.55
C ARG A 24 8.92 -0.64 -11.74
N ALA A 25 10.15 -0.16 -11.61
CA ALA A 25 10.91 0.42 -12.72
C ALA A 25 11.22 -0.59 -13.84
N GLN A 26 11.27 -1.89 -13.51
CA GLN A 26 11.39 -3.00 -14.47
C GLN A 26 10.04 -3.43 -15.07
N GLY A 27 8.95 -2.74 -14.74
CA GLY A 27 7.61 -3.05 -15.22
C GLY A 27 6.89 -4.15 -14.43
N LYS A 28 7.41 -4.57 -13.28
CA LYS A 28 6.68 -5.51 -12.41
C LYS A 28 5.51 -4.81 -11.74
N ILE A 29 4.34 -5.42 -11.83
CA ILE A 29 3.14 -5.00 -11.12
C ILE A 29 3.13 -5.70 -9.77
N ILE A 30 3.03 -4.93 -8.69
CA ILE A 30 2.90 -5.44 -7.33
C ILE A 30 1.45 -5.24 -6.90
N GLY A 31 0.74 -6.34 -6.63
CA GLY A 31 -0.63 -6.30 -6.14
C GLY A 31 -0.72 -5.82 -4.69
N ILE A 32 -1.90 -5.40 -4.25
CA ILE A 32 -2.11 -4.88 -2.89
C ILE A 32 -1.84 -5.93 -1.80
N GLU A 33 -2.21 -7.19 -2.04
CA GLU A 33 -1.95 -8.31 -1.13
C GLU A 33 -0.44 -8.57 -0.97
N GLN A 34 0.28 -8.59 -2.10
CA GLN A 34 1.72 -8.77 -2.11
C GLN A 34 2.44 -7.60 -1.44
N LEU A 35 1.98 -6.36 -1.64
CA LEU A 35 2.51 -5.19 -0.94
C LEU A 35 2.31 -5.32 0.57
N ALA A 36 1.10 -5.70 1.01
CA ALA A 36 0.78 -5.87 2.42
C ALA A 36 1.65 -6.96 3.07
N GLU A 37 1.83 -8.09 2.40
CA GLU A 37 2.68 -9.19 2.86
C GLU A 37 4.15 -8.77 3.00
N ARG A 38 4.69 -8.08 1.99
CA ARG A 38 6.10 -7.63 1.98
C ARG A 38 6.37 -6.61 3.08
N LEU A 39 5.46 -5.67 3.27
CA LEU A 39 5.57 -4.64 4.31
C LEU A 39 5.08 -5.12 5.69
N LYS A 40 4.68 -6.40 5.82
CA LYS A 40 4.16 -6.99 7.05
C LYS A 40 3.06 -6.15 7.72
N ILE A 41 2.13 -5.67 6.91
CA ILE A 41 0.93 -4.93 7.31
C ILE A 41 -0.32 -5.68 6.86
N SER A 42 -1.49 -5.33 7.39
CA SER A 42 -2.75 -5.86 6.87
C SER A 42 -3.11 -5.24 5.52
N VAL A 43 -3.89 -5.96 4.69
CA VAL A 43 -4.43 -5.43 3.44
C VAL A 43 -5.30 -4.19 3.70
N GLU A 44 -6.08 -4.21 4.79
CA GLU A 44 -6.87 -3.06 5.24
C GLU A 44 -6.01 -1.82 5.51
N THR A 45 -4.87 -2.00 6.18
CA THR A 45 -3.89 -0.93 6.42
C THR A 45 -3.33 -0.40 5.11
N ALA A 46 -2.93 -1.30 4.19
CA ALA A 46 -2.41 -0.91 2.88
C ALA A 46 -3.44 -0.10 2.07
N LEU A 47 -4.70 -0.52 2.08
CA LEU A 47 -5.80 0.19 1.42
C LEU A 47 -6.07 1.55 2.06
N THR A 48 -6.06 1.63 3.39
CA THR A 48 -6.29 2.88 4.14
C THR A 48 -5.22 3.91 3.81
N LEU A 49 -3.94 3.54 3.90
CA LEU A 49 -2.80 4.39 3.54
C LEU A 49 -2.87 4.84 2.08
N GLY A 50 -3.24 3.92 1.17
CA GLY A 50 -3.43 4.25 -0.24
C GLY A 50 -4.55 5.27 -0.48
N ALA A 51 -5.66 5.15 0.25
CA ALA A 51 -6.78 6.09 0.16
C ALA A 51 -6.43 7.48 0.73
N GLU A 52 -5.68 7.54 1.83
CA GLU A 52 -5.16 8.78 2.40
C GLU A 52 -4.21 9.49 1.42
N GLU A 53 -3.26 8.75 0.85
CA GLU A 53 -2.32 9.29 -0.13
C GLU A 53 -3.03 9.77 -1.40
N ALA A 54 -3.97 8.99 -1.93
CA ALA A 54 -4.78 9.41 -3.07
C ALA A 54 -5.61 10.66 -2.75
N SER A 55 -6.16 10.76 -1.52
CA SER A 55 -6.90 11.96 -1.08
C SER A 55 -5.99 13.18 -1.06
N ARG A 56 -4.75 13.02 -0.59
CA ARG A 56 -3.74 14.08 -0.57
C ARG A 56 -3.37 14.54 -1.98
N ILE A 57 -3.11 13.61 -2.91
CA ILE A 57 -2.76 13.92 -4.30
C ILE A 57 -3.91 14.64 -5.02
N HIS A 58 -5.16 14.21 -4.78
CA HIS A 58 -6.33 14.73 -5.50
C HIS A 58 -7.03 15.90 -4.79
N GLY A 59 -6.62 16.27 -3.57
CA GLY A 59 -7.21 17.36 -2.80
C GLY A 59 -8.68 17.14 -2.42
N ARG A 60 -9.14 15.89 -2.39
CA ARG A 60 -10.52 15.53 -2.03
C ARG A 60 -10.59 14.18 -1.31
N PRO A 61 -11.59 13.93 -0.45
CA PRO A 61 -11.74 12.64 0.20
C PRO A 61 -11.94 11.52 -0.82
N MET A 62 -11.10 10.48 -0.73
CA MET A 62 -11.23 9.24 -1.47
C MET A 62 -11.93 8.18 -0.60
N LYS A 63 -12.67 7.28 -1.23
CA LYS A 63 -13.36 6.18 -0.56
C LYS A 63 -12.91 4.86 -1.17
N ILE A 64 -12.66 3.88 -0.30
CA ILE A 64 -12.48 2.50 -0.70
C ILE A 64 -13.88 1.92 -0.96
N ILE A 65 -14.09 1.33 -2.12
CA ILE A 65 -15.33 0.64 -2.46
C ILE A 65 -15.01 -0.84 -2.68
N GLN A 66 -15.77 -1.71 -2.02
CA GLN A 66 -15.77 -3.13 -2.33
C GLN A 66 -16.66 -3.34 -3.55
N ILE A 67 -16.15 -4.09 -4.54
CA ILE A 67 -16.90 -4.46 -5.74
C ILE A 67 -17.05 -5.98 -5.70
N ASP A 68 -18.27 -6.45 -5.48
CA ASP A 68 -18.55 -7.90 -5.33
C ASP A 68 -18.61 -8.63 -6.68
N SER A 69 -18.81 -7.90 -7.78
CA SER A 69 -18.74 -8.43 -9.16
C SER A 69 -18.49 -7.30 -10.15
N ILE A 70 -17.60 -7.52 -11.11
CA ILE A 70 -17.45 -6.69 -12.30
C ILE A 70 -18.19 -7.45 -13.41
N ASN A 71 -19.39 -6.98 -13.75
CA ASN A 71 -20.15 -7.50 -14.91
C ASN A 71 -19.44 -7.22 -16.23
#